data_AF-A0A2V8DXS0-F1
#
_entry.id   AF-A0A2V8DXS0-F1
#
_cell.length_a   1.000
_cell.length_b   1.000
_cell.length_c   1.000
_cell.angle_alpha   90.00
_cell.angle_beta   90.00
_cell.angle_gamma   90.00
#
_symmetry.space_group_name_H-M   'P 1'
#
loop_
_entity.id
_entity.type
_entity.pdbx_description
1 polymer ?
#
loop_
_entity_poly.entity_id
_entity_poly.type
_entity_poly.pdbx_seq_one_letter_code
_entity_poly.pdbx_strand_id
1 'polypeptide(L)'
;MGARTMPVSRILVTLAGAASIGIAALHAEQAPVSKPGLQARAETQAKPAPIDRALIDQFCVTCHNEKLKTGGLSLQSLDLTQVSANADVLCRAPAS
;
A
#
# COMPACT_ATOMS: atom_id res chain seq x y z
N MET A 1 -21.49 -16.38 -46.28
CA MET A 1 -22.28 -15.22 -45.80
C MET A 1 -21.32 -14.14 -45.34
N GLY A 2 -21.54 -12.88 -45.74
CA GLY A 2 -20.87 -11.71 -45.15
C GLY A 2 -19.89 -10.97 -46.07
N ALA A 3 -20.44 -10.14 -46.96
CA ALA A 3 -19.71 -9.13 -47.71
C ALA A 3 -19.61 -7.81 -46.92
N ARG A 4 -18.78 -6.87 -47.43
CA ARG A 4 -18.72 -5.40 -47.14
C ARG A 4 -17.75 -5.06 -45.98
N THR A 5 -16.81 -4.09 -46.03
CA THR A 5 -16.61 -2.82 -46.76
C THR A 5 -15.14 -2.39 -46.55
N MET A 6 -14.34 -2.06 -47.59
CA MET A 6 -13.92 -0.70 -48.04
C MET A 6 -13.09 0.13 -47.03
N PRO A 7 -12.27 1.11 -47.46
CA PRO A 7 -11.20 1.08 -48.45
C PRO A 7 -9.98 1.91 -47.99
N VAL A 8 -8.89 1.84 -48.76
CA VAL A 8 -8.04 3.00 -49.13
C VAL A 8 -7.84 4.06 -48.04
N SER A 9 -6.78 3.91 -47.23
CA SER A 9 -6.01 5.07 -46.77
C SER A 9 -4.56 4.87 -47.16
N ARG A 10 -4.38 4.81 -48.49
CA ARG A 10 -3.09 4.97 -49.15
C ARG A 10 -2.73 6.45 -49.08
N ILE A 11 -2.35 6.94 -47.90
CA ILE A 11 -1.78 8.28 -47.77
C ILE A 11 -0.28 8.14 -48.04
N LEU A 12 0.00 8.13 -49.34
CA LEU A 12 1.10 8.76 -50.04
C LEU A 12 2.35 9.08 -49.20
N VAL A 13 3.31 8.17 -49.30
CA VAL A 13 4.74 8.45 -49.15
C VAL A 13 5.15 9.46 -50.24
N THR A 14 5.49 10.68 -49.86
CA THR A 14 6.21 11.63 -50.72
C THR A 14 7.55 11.98 -50.09
N LEU A 15 8.61 11.51 -50.76
CA LEU A 15 10.02 11.80 -50.54
C LEU A 15 10.31 13.31 -50.67
N ALA A 16 11.05 13.89 -49.74
CA ALA A 16 11.88 15.07 -50.00
C ALA A 16 13.02 15.13 -48.99
N GLY A 17 14.23 14.83 -49.45
CA GLY A 17 15.45 15.01 -48.68
C GLY A 17 15.71 16.48 -48.39
N ALA A 18 16.12 16.77 -47.16
CA ALA A 18 16.86 17.98 -46.82
C ALA A 18 17.97 17.56 -45.87
N ALA A 19 19.20 17.73 -46.34
CA ALA A 19 20.41 17.67 -45.55
C ALA A 19 20.26 18.54 -44.30
N SER A 20 20.31 17.93 -43.11
CA SER A 20 20.56 18.65 -41.87
C SER A 20 21.98 18.36 -41.44
N ILE A 21 22.82 19.35 -41.75
CA ILE A 21 24.17 19.57 -41.26
C ILE A 21 24.17 19.49 -39.74
N GLY A 22 25.23 18.88 -39.20
CA GLY A 22 25.34 18.47 -37.79
C GLY A 22 25.07 19.57 -36.77
N ILE A 23 24.25 19.23 -35.79
CA ILE A 23 24.15 19.98 -34.54
C ILE A 23 25.33 19.53 -33.68
N ALA A 24 26.37 20.36 -33.67
CA ALA A 24 27.48 20.25 -32.75
C ALA A 24 26.98 20.24 -31.31
N ALA A 25 27.53 19.29 -30.55
CA ALA A 25 27.55 19.16 -29.10
C ALA A 25 27.01 20.36 -28.30
N LEU A 26 25.76 20.26 -27.84
CA LEU A 26 25.33 20.82 -26.56
C LEU A 26 24.98 19.65 -25.62
N HIS A 27 26.02 19.00 -25.11
CA HIS A 27 25.94 18.13 -23.93
C HIS A 27 26.71 18.78 -22.79
N ALA A 28 26.07 19.73 -22.10
CA ALA A 28 26.40 20.24 -20.77
C ALA A 28 25.34 21.32 -20.51
N GLU A 29 24.43 21.25 -19.54
CA GLU A 29 24.65 20.90 -18.15
C GLU A 29 23.27 20.63 -17.53
N GLN A 30 22.86 19.37 -17.46
CA GLN A 30 21.70 19.01 -16.66
C GLN A 30 22.19 18.83 -15.22
N ALA A 31 22.11 19.90 -14.44
CA ALA A 31 22.33 19.83 -13.01
C ALA A 31 21.44 18.72 -12.41
N PRO A 32 21.97 17.83 -11.55
CA PRO A 32 21.13 16.85 -10.89
C PRO A 32 20.17 17.59 -9.96
N VAL A 33 18.90 17.65 -10.35
CA VAL A 33 17.82 17.97 -9.43
C VAL A 33 17.79 16.84 -8.40
N SER A 34 18.45 17.05 -7.28
CA SER A 34 18.29 16.23 -6.08
C SER A 34 16.81 16.31 -5.69
N LYS A 35 16.08 15.23 -5.96
CA LYS A 35 14.74 15.01 -5.41
C LYS A 35 14.84 15.24 -3.89
N PRO A 36 13.95 16.04 -3.27
CA PRO A 36 13.92 16.15 -1.81
C PRO A 36 13.84 14.73 -1.25
N GLY A 37 14.93 14.29 -0.63
CA GLY A 37 14.98 12.99 0.02
C GLY A 37 13.86 12.96 1.05
N LEU A 38 13.05 11.90 0.99
CA LEU A 38 12.13 11.55 2.06
C LEU A 38 12.96 11.48 3.34
N GLN A 39 12.96 12.56 4.12
CA GLN A 39 13.66 12.56 5.40
C GLN A 39 12.99 11.47 6.21
N ALA A 40 13.78 10.44 6.56
CA ALA A 40 13.33 9.36 7.40
C ALA A 40 12.77 10.01 8.67
N ARG A 41 11.45 9.93 8.83
CA ARG A 41 10.80 10.32 10.07
C ARG A 41 11.43 9.45 11.14
N ALA A 42 12.24 10.05 12.00
CA ALA A 42 12.73 9.39 13.19
C ALA A 42 11.48 9.01 13.99
N GLU A 43 11.09 7.75 13.93
CA GLU A 43 10.00 7.23 14.74
C GLU A 43 10.51 7.17 16.17
N THR A 44 10.24 8.23 16.94
CA THR A 44 10.33 8.16 18.39
C THR A 44 9.37 7.07 18.82
N GLN A 45 9.92 5.91 19.20
CA GLN A 45 9.15 4.76 19.64
C GLN A 45 8.43 5.15 20.93
N ALA A 46 7.16 5.52 20.79
CA ALA A 46 6.32 5.87 21.93
C ALA A 46 6.19 4.64 22.82
N LYS A 47 6.46 4.78 24.11
CA LYS A 47 6.21 3.72 25.08
C LYS A 47 4.70 3.43 25.06
N PRO A 48 4.28 2.16 24.86
CA PRO A 48 2.88 1.81 24.91
C PRO A 48 2.26 2.24 26.25
N ALA A 49 1.07 2.84 26.19
CA ALA A 49 0.30 3.09 27.39
C ALA A 49 -0.04 1.75 28.08
N PRO A 50 -0.06 1.70 29.42
CA PRO A 50 -0.48 0.49 30.13
C PRO A 50 -1.93 0.16 29.77
N ILE A 51 -2.18 -1.12 29.45
CA ILE A 51 -3.52 -1.63 29.17
C ILE A 51 -4.22 -1.93 30.49
N ASP A 52 -5.42 -1.39 30.68
CA ASP A 52 -6.24 -1.65 31.88
C ASP A 52 -7.06 -2.93 31.72
N ARG A 53 -6.51 -4.03 32.24
CA ARG A 53 -7.12 -5.35 32.16
C ARG A 53 -8.51 -5.41 32.81
N ALA A 54 -8.77 -4.60 33.86
CA ALA A 54 -10.04 -4.64 34.57
C ALA A 54 -11.20 -4.18 33.68
N LEU A 55 -10.98 -3.14 32.86
CA LEU A 55 -11.99 -2.67 31.89
C LEU A 55 -12.29 -3.73 30.83
N ILE A 56 -11.26 -4.42 30.34
CA ILE A 56 -11.44 -5.49 29.35
C ILE A 56 -12.22 -6.66 29.92
N ASP A 57 -11.92 -7.07 31.16
CA ASP A 57 -12.64 -8.14 31.82
C ASP A 57 -14.13 -7.77 32.06
N GLN A 58 -14.40 -6.50 32.40
CA GLN A 58 -15.75 -6.01 32.66
C GLN A 58 -16.61 -5.86 31.40
N PHE A 59 -16.03 -5.37 30.29
CA PHE A 59 -16.81 -5.00 29.09
C PHE A 59 -16.66 -5.98 27.92
N CYS A 60 -15.51 -6.63 27.77
CA CYS A 60 -15.21 -7.44 26.60
C CYS A 60 -15.28 -8.94 26.91
N VAL A 61 -14.73 -9.38 28.04
CA VAL A 61 -14.69 -10.80 28.42
C VAL A 61 -16.08 -11.33 28.77
N THR A 62 -17.05 -10.48 29.07
CA THR A 62 -18.46 -10.90 29.25
C THR A 62 -19.05 -11.56 28.00
N CYS A 63 -18.59 -11.17 26.80
CA CYS A 63 -19.02 -11.76 25.53
C CYS A 63 -17.93 -12.63 24.87
N HIS A 64 -16.68 -12.17 24.89
CA HIS A 64 -15.53 -12.85 24.29
C HIS A 64 -14.78 -13.69 25.32
N ASN A 65 -15.43 -14.71 25.87
CA ASN A 65 -14.82 -15.68 26.78
C ASN A 65 -14.83 -17.09 26.19
N GLU A 66 -14.20 -18.03 26.89
CA GLU A 66 -14.11 -19.43 26.44
C GLU A 66 -15.48 -20.13 26.32
N LYS A 67 -16.51 -19.65 27.03
CA LYS A 67 -17.86 -20.21 26.96
C LYS A 67 -18.66 -19.69 25.77
N LEU A 68 -18.70 -18.38 25.60
CA LEU A 68 -19.56 -17.71 24.60
C LEU A 68 -18.88 -17.59 23.24
N LYS A 69 -17.56 -17.31 23.23
CA LYS A 69 -16.75 -17.16 22.00
C LYS A 69 -17.43 -16.31 20.92
N THR A 70 -18.08 -15.21 21.31
CA THR A 70 -18.76 -14.34 20.35
C THR A 70 -17.79 -13.90 19.25
N GLY A 71 -18.17 -14.03 17.99
CA GLY A 71 -17.30 -13.74 16.85
C GLY A 71 -16.10 -14.69 16.71
N GLY A 72 -16.12 -15.86 17.35
CA GLY A 72 -15.02 -16.82 17.33
C GLY A 72 -13.79 -16.37 18.14
N LEU A 73 -13.95 -15.40 19.05
CA LEU A 73 -12.89 -14.76 19.82
C LEU A 73 -13.03 -15.02 21.31
N SER A 74 -11.91 -15.26 21.99
CA SER A 74 -11.80 -15.30 23.45
C SER A 74 -10.63 -14.44 23.93
N LEU A 75 -10.92 -13.57 24.90
CA LEU A 75 -9.97 -12.65 25.53
C LEU A 75 -9.62 -13.07 26.97
N GLN A 76 -10.29 -14.09 27.50
CA GLN A 76 -10.23 -14.46 28.92
C GLN A 76 -8.81 -14.84 29.39
N SER A 77 -8.05 -15.53 28.55
CA SER A 77 -6.71 -16.02 28.87
C SER A 77 -5.59 -15.32 28.07
N LEU A 78 -5.93 -14.28 27.31
CA LEU A 78 -4.97 -13.61 26.43
C LEU A 78 -4.07 -12.66 27.23
N ASP A 79 -2.76 -12.69 26.93
CA ASP A 79 -1.81 -11.72 27.46
C ASP A 79 -1.74 -10.49 26.55
N LEU A 80 -2.41 -9.41 26.96
CA LEU A 80 -2.47 -8.16 26.22
C LEU A 80 -1.19 -7.32 26.33
N THR A 81 -0.25 -7.68 27.20
CA THR A 81 1.06 -7.03 27.23
C THR A 81 1.93 -7.44 26.04
N GLN A 82 1.59 -8.55 25.39
CA GLN A 82 2.28 -9.12 24.24
C GLN A 82 1.37 -9.14 22.99
N VAL A 83 0.89 -7.97 22.59
CA VAL A 83 -0.05 -7.82 21.45
C VAL A 83 0.50 -8.47 20.17
N SER A 84 1.79 -8.26 19.87
CA SER A 84 2.43 -8.82 18.67
C SER A 84 2.51 -10.34 18.71
N ALA A 85 2.71 -10.95 19.88
CA ALA A 85 2.75 -12.39 20.03
C ALA A 85 1.36 -13.04 19.85
N ASN A 86 0.29 -12.26 20.07
CA ASN A 86 -1.10 -12.69 19.95
C ASN A 86 -1.80 -12.07 18.72
N ALA A 87 -1.03 -11.67 17.70
CA ALA A 87 -1.55 -10.94 16.55
C ALA A 87 -2.54 -11.75 15.70
N ASP A 88 -2.45 -13.09 15.70
CA ASP A 88 -3.42 -13.94 15.00
C ASP A 88 -4.83 -13.86 15.60
N VAL A 89 -4.92 -13.56 16.90
CA VAL A 89 -6.18 -13.39 17.63
C VAL A 89 -6.63 -11.93 17.63
N LEU A 90 -5.69 -10.99 17.83
CA LEU A 90 -5.99 -9.56 18.01
C LEU A 90 -6.04 -8.75 16.71
N CYS A 91 -5.28 -9.15 15.69
CA CYS A 91 -5.11 -8.41 14.44
C CYS A 91 -5.70 -9.15 13.23
N ARG A 92 -6.47 -10.21 13.47
CA ARG A 92 -7.21 -10.88 12.40
C ARG A 92 -8.29 -9.95 11.87
N ALA A 93 -8.13 -9.54 10.61
CA ALA A 93 -9.18 -8.82 9.90
C ALA A 93 -10.45 -9.69 9.84
N PRO A 94 -11.64 -9.15 10.17
CA PRO A 94 -12.88 -9.92 10.08
C PRO A 94 -13.11 -10.34 8.64
N ALA A 95 -13.30 -11.64 8.41
CA ALA A 95 -13.80 -12.13 7.14
C ALA A 95 -15.25 -11.64 7.00
N SER A 96 -15.47 -10.74 6.04
CA SER A 96 -16.81 -10.28 5.64
C SER A 96 -17.53 -11.36 4.87
#